data_AF-T1AN89-F1
#
_entry.id   AF-T1AN89-F1
#
_cell.length_a   1.000
_cell.length_b   1.000
_cell.length_c   1.000
_cell.angle_alpha   90.00
_cell.angle_beta   90.00
_cell.angle_gamma   90.00
#
_symmetry.space_group_name_H-M   'P 1'
#
loop_
_entity.id
_entity.type
_entity.pdbx_description
1 polymer ?
#
loop_
_entity_poly.entity_id
_entity_poly.type
_entity_poly.pdbx_seq_one_letter_code
_entity_poly.pdbx_strand_id
1 'polypeptide(L)'
;AVRSEDMKGLAPSLARKDTVVVSDRGYPSTITYAESNGPNEEYARFLKFINSRFPKPDILFVLKAPAEALLQRVQKRGGPEERFDRLETIRNLINSYERNYPDAVYIDASQSRMGVRAELLMHTMKLLRRTDVKPIYRTANDD
;
A
#
# COMPACT_ATOMS: atom_id res chain seq x y z
N ALA A 1 3.27 -11.39 12.52
CA ALA A 1 2.61 -11.90 11.31
C ALA A 1 3.31 -11.33 10.09
N VAL A 2 4.25 -12.08 9.52
CA VAL A 2 4.73 -11.80 8.16
C VAL A 2 3.63 -12.35 7.25
N ARG A 3 3.10 -11.52 6.34
CA ARG A 3 2.07 -11.89 5.33
C ARG A 3 2.59 -12.86 4.26
N SER A 4 3.49 -13.75 4.66
CA SER A 4 4.20 -14.69 3.80
C SER A 4 3.27 -15.73 3.19
N GLU A 5 2.18 -16.08 3.88
CA GLU A 5 1.15 -17.00 3.38
C GLU A 5 0.30 -16.36 2.29
N ASP A 6 -0.15 -15.10 2.48
CA ASP A 6 -0.87 -14.34 1.45
C ASP A 6 -0.03 -14.21 0.17
N MET A 7 1.27 -13.95 0.30
CA MET A 7 2.18 -13.80 -0.84
C MET A 7 2.44 -15.12 -1.59
N LYS A 8 2.42 -16.28 -0.91
CA LYS A 8 2.52 -17.60 -1.59
C LYS A 8 1.31 -17.85 -2.49
N GLY A 9 0.13 -17.39 -2.08
CA GLY A 9 -1.10 -17.48 -2.89
C GLY A 9 -1.07 -16.63 -4.16
N LEU A 10 -0.23 -15.59 -4.21
CA LEU A 10 -0.11 -14.72 -5.39
C LEU A 10 0.78 -15.28 -6.50
N ALA A 11 1.65 -16.26 -6.19
CA ALA A 11 2.65 -16.76 -7.14
C ALA A 11 2.05 -17.25 -8.47
N PRO A 12 0.92 -18.00 -8.49
CA PRO A 12 0.30 -18.40 -9.75
C PRO A 12 -0.16 -17.20 -10.60
N SER A 13 -0.77 -16.19 -9.97
CA SER A 13 -1.26 -14.99 -10.66
C SER A 13 -0.11 -14.11 -11.19
N LEU A 14 0.97 -13.99 -10.42
CA LEU A 14 2.16 -13.23 -10.81
C LEU A 14 2.96 -13.90 -11.94
N ALA A 15 2.83 -15.22 -12.11
CA ALA A 15 3.46 -15.94 -13.22
C ALA A 15 2.76 -15.72 -14.57
N ARG A 16 1.52 -15.20 -14.57
CA ARG A 16 0.74 -14.96 -15.79
C ARG A 16 1.00 -13.56 -16.34
N LYS A 17 1.41 -13.48 -17.61
CA LYS A 17 1.72 -12.20 -18.29
C LYS A 17 0.50 -11.32 -18.58
N ASP A 18 -0.71 -11.87 -18.50
CA ASP A 18 -1.97 -11.19 -18.82
C ASP A 18 -2.77 -10.79 -17.57
N THR A 19 -2.17 -10.94 -16.38
CA THR A 19 -2.85 -10.73 -15.10
C THR A 19 -2.24 -9.55 -14.37
N VAL A 20 -3.11 -8.63 -13.96
CA VAL A 20 -2.76 -7.56 -13.02
C VAL A 20 -3.16 -7.99 -11.61
N VAL A 21 -2.23 -7.92 -10.66
CA VAL A 21 -2.49 -8.20 -9.25
C VAL A 21 -2.59 -6.88 -8.50
N VAL A 22 -3.72 -6.67 -7.83
CA VAL A 22 -3.94 -5.54 -6.92
C VAL A 22 -4.01 -6.09 -5.50
N SER A 23 -3.22 -5.51 -4.60
CA SER A 23 -3.18 -5.89 -3.18
C SER A 23 -3.46 -4.70 -2.29
N ASP A 24 -4.39 -4.84 -1.35
CA ASP A 24 -4.54 -3.87 -0.26
C ASP A 24 -3.47 -4.16 0.79
N ARG A 25 -2.44 -3.29 0.79
CA ARG A 25 -1.20 -3.42 1.55
C ARG A 25 -0.32 -4.58 1.08
N GLY A 26 0.93 -4.55 1.54
CA GLY A 26 1.95 -5.57 1.26
C GLY A 26 3.10 -5.46 2.25
N TYR A 27 4.26 -6.02 1.92
CA TYR A 27 5.44 -5.91 2.78
C TYR A 27 5.83 -4.46 3.15
N PRO A 28 5.57 -3.41 2.34
CA PRO A 28 5.88 -2.04 2.73
C PRO A 28 5.22 -1.65 4.06
N SER A 29 3.96 -2.04 4.23
CA SER A 29 3.25 -1.80 5.49
C SER A 29 3.84 -2.58 6.68
N THR A 30 4.30 -3.81 6.48
CA THR A 30 4.95 -4.59 7.57
C THR A 30 6.18 -3.87 8.09
N ILE A 31 7.01 -3.33 7.19
CA ILE A 31 8.22 -2.58 7.54
C ILE A 31 7.83 -1.26 8.21
N THR A 32 6.93 -0.47 7.62
CA THR A 32 6.55 0.85 8.14
C THR A 32 5.93 0.75 9.53
N TYR A 33 5.02 -0.20 9.77
CA TYR A 33 4.41 -0.39 11.09
C TYR A 33 5.41 -0.92 12.11
N ALA A 34 6.37 -1.77 11.70
CA ALA A 34 7.42 -2.19 12.62
C ALA A 34 8.30 -1.00 13.04
N GLU A 35 8.71 -0.15 12.08
CA GLU A 35 9.51 1.05 12.32
C GLU A 35 8.79 2.11 13.17
N SER A 36 7.49 2.30 12.99
CA SER A 36 6.72 3.30 13.76
C SER A 36 6.52 2.92 15.23
N ASN A 37 6.78 1.66 15.61
CA ASN A 37 6.68 1.17 16.99
C ASN A 37 8.02 1.18 17.74
N GLY A 38 9.06 1.81 17.19
CA GLY A 38 10.37 1.93 17.82
C GLY A 38 11.16 0.63 17.83
N PRO A 39 11.52 0.06 16.67
CA PRO A 39 12.33 -1.15 16.67
C PRO A 39 13.80 -0.80 16.86
N ASN A 40 14.50 -1.68 17.57
CA ASN A 40 15.94 -1.87 17.41
C ASN A 40 16.25 -1.94 15.90
N GLU A 41 17.20 -1.14 15.44
CA GLU A 41 17.63 -1.06 14.04
C GLU A 41 17.89 -2.45 13.42
N GLU A 42 18.37 -3.39 14.25
CA GLU A 42 18.57 -4.78 13.89
C GLU A 42 17.27 -5.50 13.49
N TYR A 43 16.18 -5.25 14.21
CA TYR A 43 14.88 -5.84 13.87
C TYR A 43 14.33 -5.25 12.57
N ALA A 44 14.52 -3.96 12.32
CA ALA A 44 14.15 -3.34 11.04
C ALA A 44 14.95 -3.96 9.86
N ARG A 45 16.27 -4.17 10.04
CA ARG A 45 17.11 -4.87 9.05
C ARG A 45 16.65 -6.30 8.81
N PHE A 46 16.33 -7.03 9.87
CA PHE A 46 15.80 -8.39 9.78
C PHE A 46 14.49 -8.45 8.99
N LEU A 47 13.54 -7.54 9.26
CA LEU A 47 12.29 -7.47 8.51
C LEU A 47 12.52 -7.13 7.04
N LYS A 48 13.43 -6.20 6.73
CA LYS A 48 13.81 -5.89 5.34
C LYS A 48 14.39 -7.12 4.64
N PHE A 49 15.23 -7.89 5.33
CA PHE A 49 15.83 -9.12 4.79
C PHE A 49 14.82 -10.24 4.55
N ILE A 50 13.87 -10.48 5.46
CA ILE A 50 12.83 -11.49 5.24
C ILE A 50 11.95 -11.07 4.06
N ASN A 51 11.56 -9.79 4.02
CA ASN A 51 10.61 -9.32 3.02
C ASN A 51 11.23 -9.10 1.63
N SER A 52 12.56 -9.06 1.50
CA SER A 52 13.22 -8.95 0.19
C SER A 52 12.99 -10.16 -0.72
N ARG A 53 12.54 -11.28 -0.16
CA ARG A 53 12.17 -12.51 -0.90
C ARG A 53 10.80 -12.41 -1.56
N PHE A 54 9.99 -11.41 -1.21
CA PHE A 54 8.69 -11.22 -1.82
C PHE A 54 8.78 -10.41 -3.12
N PRO A 55 7.89 -10.68 -4.08
CA PRO A 55 7.74 -9.86 -5.27
C PRO A 55 7.62 -8.38 -4.92
N LYS A 56 8.42 -7.56 -5.60
CA LYS A 56 8.29 -6.10 -5.53
C LYS A 56 7.13 -5.69 -6.45
N PRO A 57 6.27 -4.76 -6.01
CA PRO A 57 5.23 -4.24 -6.89
C PRO A 57 5.85 -3.37 -7.99
N ASP A 58 5.28 -3.41 -9.19
CA ASP A 58 5.64 -2.49 -10.28
C ASP A 58 5.28 -1.03 -9.96
N ILE A 59 4.27 -0.84 -9.10
CA ILE A 59 3.84 0.45 -8.58
C ILE A 59 3.32 0.31 -7.15
N LEU A 60 3.78 1.20 -6.26
CA LEU A 60 3.28 1.32 -4.91
C LEU A 60 2.50 2.63 -4.79
N PHE A 61 1.22 2.53 -4.42
CA PHE A 61 0.39 3.68 -4.10
C PHE A 61 0.34 3.88 -2.58
N VAL A 62 0.64 5.11 -2.14
CA VAL A 62 0.48 5.53 -0.74
C VAL A 62 -0.62 6.59 -0.70
N LEU A 63 -1.77 6.24 -0.13
CA LEU A 63 -2.87 7.17 0.09
C LEU A 63 -2.55 8.04 1.31
N LYS A 64 -2.18 9.30 1.08
CA LYS A 64 -1.67 10.23 2.10
C LYS A 64 -2.71 11.29 2.43
N ALA A 65 -2.92 11.56 3.72
CA ALA A 65 -3.68 12.73 4.18
C ALA A 65 -3.05 13.26 5.48
N PRO A 66 -3.37 14.48 5.92
CA PRO A 66 -2.95 14.98 7.22
C PRO A 66 -3.30 14.00 8.34
N ALA A 67 -2.40 13.83 9.31
CA ALA A 67 -2.54 12.83 10.36
C ALA A 67 -3.80 13.06 11.22
N GLU A 68 -4.16 14.32 11.43
CA GLU A 68 -5.37 14.76 12.12
C GLU A 68 -6.62 14.32 11.39
N ALA A 69 -6.66 14.49 10.06
CA ALA A 69 -7.78 14.05 9.23
C ALA A 69 -7.91 12.53 9.22
N LEU A 70 -6.79 11.80 9.21
CA LEU A 70 -6.78 10.33 9.30
C LEU A 70 -7.31 9.86 10.66
N LEU A 71 -6.85 10.47 11.76
CA LEU A 71 -7.32 10.13 13.10
C LEU A 71 -8.82 10.37 13.25
N GLN A 72 -9.33 11.51 12.75
CA GLN A 72 -10.76 11.80 12.75
C GLN A 72 -11.56 10.74 11.96
N ARG A 73 -11.05 10.26 10.83
CA ARG A 73 -11.70 9.18 10.05
C ARG A 73 -11.76 7.87 10.83
N VAL A 74 -10.68 7.52 11.53
CA VAL A 74 -10.62 6.31 12.38
C VAL A 74 -11.63 6.43 13.51
N GLN A 75 -11.66 7.56 14.22
CA GLN A 75 -12.61 7.82 15.30
C GLN A 75 -14.06 7.79 14.80
N LYS A 76 -14.34 8.38 13.63
CA LYS A 76 -15.68 8.40 13.03
C LYS A 76 -16.15 7.02 12.56
N ARG A 77 -15.24 6.16 12.09
CA ARG A 77 -15.55 4.78 11.70
C ARG A 77 -16.13 3.99 12.89
N GLY A 78 -15.74 4.36 14.11
CA GLY A 78 -16.10 3.64 15.33
C GLY A 78 -15.35 2.30 15.46
N GLY A 79 -15.51 1.67 16.61
CA GLY A 79 -14.80 0.45 16.99
C GLY A 79 -13.87 0.64 18.19
N PRO A 80 -13.27 -0.45 18.69
CA PRO A 80 -12.27 -0.35 19.75
C PRO A 80 -11.05 0.43 19.24
N GLU A 81 -10.45 1.24 20.12
CA GLU A 81 -9.19 1.93 19.81
C GLU A 81 -8.11 0.88 19.53
N GLU A 82 -7.52 0.93 18.32
CA GLU A 82 -6.42 0.06 17.98
C GLU A 82 -5.09 0.65 18.46
N ARG A 83 -4.09 -0.23 18.60
CA ARG A 83 -2.73 0.15 19.05
C ARG A 83 -2.12 1.33 18.29
N PHE A 84 -2.53 1.55 17.04
CA PHE A 84 -1.97 2.55 16.12
C PHE A 84 -2.83 3.80 15.95
N ASP A 85 -3.95 3.92 16.68
CA ASP A 85 -4.92 5.01 16.53
C ASP A 85 -4.53 6.25 17.35
N ARG A 86 -3.22 6.54 17.40
CA ARG A 86 -2.67 7.74 18.05
C ARG A 86 -2.08 8.68 17.01
N LEU A 87 -2.29 9.98 17.19
CA LEU A 87 -1.83 11.02 16.25
C LEU A 87 -0.34 10.91 15.94
N GLU A 88 0.49 10.73 16.98
CA GLU A 88 1.93 10.58 16.83
C GLU A 88 2.31 9.30 16.06
N THR A 89 1.61 8.19 16.31
CA THR A 89 1.83 6.94 15.57
C THR A 89 1.48 7.12 14.09
N ILE A 90 0.38 7.79 13.77
CA ILE A 90 -0.01 8.10 12.38
C ILE A 90 1.04 8.99 11.71
N ARG A 91 1.53 10.04 12.39
CA ARG A 91 2.61 10.91 11.88
C ARG A 91 3.89 10.11 11.61
N ASN A 92 4.28 9.22 12.52
CA ASN A 92 5.46 8.38 12.36
C ASN A 92 5.31 7.39 11.19
N LEU A 93 4.11 6.85 10.98
CA LEU A 93 3.81 6.00 9.82
C LEU A 93 3.96 6.77 8.50
N ILE A 94 3.40 7.99 8.40
CA ILE A 94 3.54 8.85 7.22
C ILE A 94 5.02 9.09 6.91
N ASN A 95 5.78 9.54 7.92
CA ASN A 95 7.22 9.82 7.77
C ASN A 95 8.03 8.58 7.40
N SER A 96 7.67 7.40 7.94
CA SER A 96 8.34 6.14 7.61
C SER A 96 8.06 5.70 6.17
N TYR A 97 6.85 5.92 5.64
CA TYR A 97 6.58 5.67 4.22
C TYR A 97 7.42 6.57 3.33
N GLU A 98 7.42 7.87 3.59
CA GLU A 98 8.18 8.86 2.79
C GLU A 98 9.68 8.55 2.77
N ARG A 99 10.24 8.16 3.92
CA ARG A 99 11.65 7.80 4.04
C ARG A 99 12.01 6.49 3.33
N ASN A 100 11.21 5.45 3.49
CA ASN A 100 11.55 4.12 2.97
C ASN A 100 11.13 3.88 1.52
N TYR A 101 10.14 4.63 1.03
CA TYR A 101 9.56 4.47 -0.30
C TYR A 101 9.42 5.82 -1.00
N PRO A 102 10.54 6.53 -1.26
CA PRO A 102 10.51 7.83 -1.94
C PRO A 102 9.96 7.72 -3.38
N ASP A 103 10.11 6.57 -4.02
CA ASP A 103 9.63 6.30 -5.38
C ASP A 103 8.16 5.88 -5.45
N ALA A 104 7.47 5.79 -4.30
CA ALA A 104 6.04 5.49 -4.29
C ALA A 104 5.23 6.66 -4.87
N VAL A 105 4.06 6.33 -5.44
CA VAL A 105 3.11 7.34 -5.88
C VAL A 105 2.24 7.75 -4.69
N TYR A 106 2.46 8.97 -4.19
CA TYR A 106 1.69 9.55 -3.10
C TYR A 106 0.44 10.22 -3.65
N ILE A 107 -0.72 9.65 -3.35
CA ILE A 107 -2.03 10.17 -3.76
C ILE A 107 -2.61 10.95 -2.59
N ASP A 108 -3.02 12.20 -2.82
CA ASP A 108 -3.72 12.98 -1.80
C ASP A 108 -5.09 12.33 -1.53
N ALA A 109 -5.24 11.74 -0.36
CA ALA A 109 -6.46 11.10 0.11
C ALA A 109 -7.40 12.07 0.87
N SER A 110 -7.08 13.37 0.90
CA SER A 110 -7.97 14.42 1.41
C SER A 110 -9.01 14.86 0.37
N GLN A 111 -8.74 14.62 -0.92
CA GLN A 111 -9.67 14.90 -2.02
C GLN A 111 -10.89 13.96 -2.03
N SER A 112 -11.82 14.20 -2.97
CA SER A 112 -13.00 13.35 -3.14
C SER A 112 -12.64 11.92 -3.57
N ARG A 113 -13.49 10.93 -3.25
CA ARG A 113 -13.30 9.53 -3.69
C ARG A 113 -13.13 9.40 -5.21
N MET A 114 -13.82 10.24 -5.98
CA MET A 114 -13.70 10.28 -7.44
C MET A 114 -12.34 10.82 -7.89
N GLY A 115 -11.83 11.86 -7.23
CA GLY A 115 -10.50 12.40 -7.50
C GLY A 115 -9.40 11.37 -7.24
N VAL A 116 -9.42 10.74 -6.05
CA VAL A 116 -8.47 9.66 -5.70
C VAL A 116 -8.51 8.54 -6.74
N ARG A 117 -9.72 8.12 -7.16
CA ARG A 117 -9.90 7.08 -8.18
C ARG A 117 -9.31 7.49 -9.52
N ALA A 118 -9.56 8.72 -9.96
CA ALA A 118 -9.06 9.22 -11.24
C ALA A 118 -7.53 9.23 -11.27
N GLU A 119 -6.90 9.67 -10.18
CA GLU A 119 -5.44 9.73 -10.05
C GLU A 119 -4.81 8.33 -10.03
N LEU A 120 -5.36 7.39 -9.24
CA LEU A 120 -4.95 5.98 -9.24
C LEU A 120 -5.03 5.37 -10.64
N LEU A 121 -6.14 5.60 -11.36
CA LEU A 121 -6.34 5.10 -12.72
C LEU A 121 -5.35 5.71 -13.70
N MET A 122 -5.07 7.01 -13.61
CA MET A 122 -4.09 7.69 -14.47
C MET A 122 -2.71 7.03 -14.34
N HIS A 123 -2.22 6.84 -13.11
CA HIS A 123 -0.92 6.21 -12.87
C HIS A 123 -0.89 4.74 -13.30
N THR A 124 -1.97 4.00 -13.01
CA THR A 124 -2.10 2.59 -13.42
C THR A 124 -2.08 2.46 -14.95
N MET A 125 -2.83 3.30 -15.66
CA MET A 125 -2.85 3.29 -17.13
C MET A 125 -1.52 3.69 -17.74
N LYS A 126 -0.81 4.64 -17.13
CA LYS A 126 0.55 5.02 -17.56
C LYS A 126 1.53 3.85 -17.41
N LEU A 127 1.41 3.07 -16.34
CA LEU A 127 2.20 1.85 -16.15
C LEU A 127 1.83 0.80 -17.20
N LEU A 128 0.54 0.49 -17.36
CA LEU A 128 0.09 -0.56 -18.28
C LEU A 128 0.45 -0.26 -19.74
N ARG A 129 0.42 1.01 -20.18
CA ARG A 129 0.88 1.41 -21.53
C ARG A 129 2.35 1.12 -21.80
N ARG A 130 3.18 1.01 -20.76
CA ARG A 130 4.61 0.68 -20.87
C ARG A 130 4.86 -0.82 -20.83
N THR A 131 3.83 -1.61 -20.55
CA THR A 131 3.87 -3.07 -20.53
C THR A 131 3.13 -3.61 -21.75
N ASP A 132 3.47 -4.80 -22.25
CA ASP A 132 2.70 -5.48 -23.31
C ASP A 132 1.32 -5.98 -22.82
N VAL A 133 0.90 -5.60 -21.61
CA VAL A 133 -0.39 -5.97 -21.04
C VAL A 133 -1.49 -5.10 -21.66
N LYS A 134 -2.33 -5.69 -22.49
CA LYS A 134 -3.55 -5.02 -22.99
C LYS A 134 -4.59 -4.97 -21.88
N PRO A 135 -5.04 -3.77 -21.45
CA PRO A 135 -6.11 -3.68 -20.46
C PRO A 135 -7.41 -4.24 -21.06
N ILE A 136 -7.91 -5.32 -20.47
CA ILE A 136 -9.25 -5.83 -20.76
C ILE A 136 -10.19 -5.06 -19.83
N TYR A 137 -10.93 -4.10 -20.38
CA TYR A 137 -12.04 -3.49 -19.67
C TYR A 137 -13.20 -4.48 -19.68
N ARG A 138 -13.53 -5.04 -18.50
CA ARG A 138 -14.84 -5.63 -18.26
C ARG A 138 -15.61 -4.73 -17.31
N THR A 139 -16.78 -4.28 -17.73
CA THR A 139 -17.73 -3.59 -16.87
C THR A 139 -18.59 -4.62 -16.14
N ALA A 140 -19.17 -4.23 -15.00
CA ALA A 140 -20.08 -5.09 -14.23
C ALA A 140 -21.37 -5.49 -14.99
N ASN A 141 -21.53 -5.05 -16.24
CA ASN A 141 -22.63 -5.39 -17.12
C ASN A 141 -22.22 -6.38 -18.24
N ASP A 142 -20.99 -6.92 -18.20
CA ASP A 142 -20.47 -7.83 -19.24
C ASP A 142 -20.71 -9.32 -18.92
N ASP A 143 -21.58 -9.63 -17.93
CA ASP A 143 -22.11 -10.97 -17.65
C ASP A 143 -23.65 -10.97 -17.66
#